data_AF-A0A7Z0BUH3-F1
#
_entry.id   AF-A0A7Z0BUH3-F1
#
_cell.length_a   1.000
_cell.length_b   1.000
_cell.length_c   1.000
_cell.angle_alpha   90.00
_cell.angle_beta   90.00
_cell.angle_gamma   90.00
#
_symmetry.space_group_name_H-M   'P 1'
#
loop_
_entity.id
_entity.type
_entity.pdbx_description
1 polymer ?
#
loop_
_entity_poly.entity_id
_entity_poly.type
_entity_poly.pdbx_seq_one_letter_code
_entity_poly.pdbx_strand_id
1 'polypeptide(L)'
;MRGNALTSKRNRLLAGIALPLGLVGGLAFAVSSPGIAAIGDEDGAAVHSDPRYWVEEVISDLENPWAMAWLPNGDMLLTERVGKLRIIRDGKLLPDAVEGTPEVLTTSIFDGLLDIAVDPDFAENRNIYLTYTTGTEVERMGHIYKARLENGKLVDGREIYRNAVGAPAGGPNILRILFMPDKTMLVGEGSGGQGSRGMVQRKDLQSGKIIHLNRDGSAVANGPFAGEEGALPEIYAMGFRNPAGIARLEDGTLWAVDIGPKGGDELNQVKSGANYGWPQASWGFDYSGRAMSDKQDGQGIADPAWVWSPSTAPSGLMAYYGDKFPEWRGDLFTGELMGHQIRRMRIREGKVVLQESIAYHLNERIRDVEQGPDGYIYAITDSMSGRLLRIRPGKPDKSQMASVAEPFLVDADGISPEDFRKRGVYQEKFTQILFNFKYDAAKAKQLYASNCAACHSFGSFESGEIGPDLNGVYLRRSGSVPEYNFSAAMSKEETKVTWDDDSLVAFISNPQGYYPGTRMMSPPITDFEHALQIMTYLKKGGEASD
;
A
#
# COMPACT_ATOMS: atom_id res chain seq x y z
N MET A 1 -54.54 -24.47 23.37
CA MET A 1 -54.16 -25.70 24.09
C MET A 1 -52.84 -26.19 23.50
N ARG A 2 -51.81 -26.37 24.35
CA ARG A 2 -50.55 -27.16 24.22
C ARG A 2 -49.82 -27.09 22.85
N GLY A 3 -48.61 -26.53 22.68
CA GLY A 3 -47.47 -26.35 23.59
C GLY A 3 -46.41 -27.43 23.32
N ASN A 4 -45.22 -27.04 22.84
CA ASN A 4 -43.94 -27.49 23.39
C ASN A 4 -42.74 -26.78 22.74
N ALA A 5 -42.03 -26.03 23.60
CA ALA A 5 -40.69 -25.51 23.40
C ALA A 5 -39.68 -26.51 24.01
N LEU A 6 -38.53 -26.69 23.36
CA LEU A 6 -37.39 -27.40 23.92
C LEU A 6 -36.31 -26.40 24.32
N THR A 7 -36.13 -26.26 25.63
CA THR A 7 -34.99 -25.63 26.29
C THR A 7 -34.01 -26.75 26.68
N SER A 8 -32.69 -26.51 26.54
CA SER A 8 -31.67 -27.36 27.15
C SER A 8 -30.70 -26.49 27.97
N LYS A 9 -30.28 -27.05 29.11
CA LYS A 9 -29.92 -26.35 30.34
C LYS A 9 -28.43 -26.02 30.41
N ARG A 10 -28.13 -24.86 31.01
CA ARG A 10 -26.84 -24.49 31.59
C ARG A 10 -26.58 -25.33 32.85
N ASN A 11 -25.40 -25.96 32.96
CA ASN A 11 -24.88 -26.49 34.22
C ASN A 11 -23.87 -25.50 34.82
N ARG A 12 -24.18 -25.02 36.03
CA ARG A 12 -23.26 -24.36 36.96
C ARG A 12 -22.80 -25.41 37.96
N LEU A 13 -21.51 -25.48 38.24
CA LEU A 13 -20.96 -26.10 39.44
C LEU A 13 -20.19 -25.02 40.21
N LEU A 14 -20.72 -24.69 41.39
CA LEU A 14 -20.07 -23.92 42.45
C LEU A 14 -19.56 -24.93 43.47
N ALA A 15 -18.29 -24.83 43.85
CA ALA A 15 -17.79 -25.32 45.13
C ALA A 15 -16.94 -24.20 45.72
N GLY A 16 -17.42 -23.64 46.83
CA GLY A 16 -16.71 -22.64 47.61
C GLY A 16 -15.86 -23.29 48.71
N ILE A 17 -14.74 -22.66 49.04
CA ILE A 17 -14.05 -22.77 50.32
C ILE A 17 -13.72 -21.34 50.76
N ALA A 18 -13.95 -21.05 52.04
CA ALA A 18 -13.97 -19.72 52.62
C ALA A 18 -12.69 -19.37 53.42
N LEU A 19 -12.31 -18.08 53.32
CA LEU A 19 -11.66 -17.17 54.30
C LEU A 19 -10.20 -17.44 54.76
N PRO A 20 -9.41 -16.43 55.20
CA PRO A 20 -9.81 -15.09 55.69
C PRO A 20 -9.05 -13.85 55.14
N LEU A 21 -9.61 -12.66 55.45
CA LEU A 21 -8.98 -11.34 55.37
C LEU A 21 -7.69 -11.26 56.20
N GLY A 22 -6.65 -10.60 55.66
CA GLY A 22 -5.51 -10.14 56.46
C GLY A 22 -4.38 -9.47 55.67
N LEU A 23 -4.30 -8.15 55.82
CA LEU A 23 -3.14 -7.24 55.70
C LEU A 23 -2.44 -6.94 54.34
N VAL A 24 -2.46 -5.63 54.10
CA VAL A 24 -1.63 -4.76 53.27
C VAL A 24 -0.12 -5.09 53.35
N GLY A 25 0.53 -5.18 52.19
CA GLY A 25 1.99 -5.17 52.05
C GLY A 25 2.38 -5.11 50.57
N GLY A 26 2.88 -3.97 50.11
CA GLY A 26 3.30 -3.77 48.73
C GLY A 26 4.48 -4.65 48.32
N LEU A 27 4.39 -5.25 47.14
CA LEU A 27 5.53 -5.79 46.41
C LEU A 27 5.35 -5.47 44.93
N ALA A 28 6.31 -4.72 44.40
CA ALA A 28 6.47 -4.46 42.99
C ALA A 28 6.76 -5.77 42.26
N PHE A 29 5.90 -6.14 41.32
CA PHE A 29 6.20 -7.21 40.36
C PHE A 29 7.07 -6.61 39.24
N ALA A 30 8.38 -6.82 39.34
CA ALA A 30 9.27 -6.71 38.19
C ALA A 30 8.95 -7.86 37.22
N VAL A 31 8.39 -7.53 36.05
CA VAL A 31 8.24 -8.49 34.95
C VAL A 31 9.61 -8.63 34.29
N SER A 32 10.38 -9.63 34.70
CA SER A 32 11.58 -10.06 33.99
C SER A 32 11.17 -10.67 32.66
N SER A 33 11.52 -10.01 31.55
CA SER A 33 11.45 -10.62 30.22
C SER A 33 12.41 -11.82 30.16
N PRO A 34 12.04 -12.96 29.55
CA PRO A 34 12.99 -14.04 29.34
C PRO A 34 14.09 -13.55 28.42
N GLY A 35 15.31 -13.48 28.95
CA GLY A 35 16.50 -13.17 28.17
C GLY A 35 16.72 -14.24 27.10
N ILE A 36 16.98 -13.79 25.87
CA ILE A 36 17.54 -14.60 24.80
C ILE A 36 18.91 -15.07 25.29
N ALA A 37 19.03 -16.37 25.61
CA ALA A 37 20.33 -16.99 25.82
C ALA A 37 21.00 -17.11 24.45
N ALA A 38 22.01 -16.27 24.22
CA ALA A 38 22.93 -16.43 23.10
C ALA A 38 23.74 -17.71 23.30
N ILE A 39 23.46 -18.71 22.47
CA ILE A 39 24.38 -19.83 22.22
C ILE A 39 25.33 -19.32 21.13
N GLY A 40 26.56 -19.02 21.54
CA GLY A 40 27.64 -18.75 20.59
C GLY A 40 28.14 -20.06 20.01
N ASP A 41 28.08 -20.17 18.68
CA ASP A 41 28.91 -21.10 17.93
C ASP A 41 29.99 -20.27 17.23
N GLU A 42 31.23 -20.43 17.68
CA GLU A 42 32.44 -20.08 16.95
C GLU A 42 32.63 -21.13 15.84
N ASP A 43 32.01 -20.92 14.68
CA ASP A 43 32.46 -21.45 13.37
C ASP A 43 31.47 -21.04 12.26
N GLY A 44 31.81 -20.01 11.48
CA GLY A 44 31.23 -19.71 10.16
C GLY A 44 29.79 -19.18 10.17
N ALA A 45 29.53 -18.15 9.35
CA ALA A 45 28.18 -17.61 9.12
C ALA A 45 27.17 -18.75 8.88
N ALA A 46 26.20 -18.89 9.79
CA ALA A 46 25.15 -19.88 9.66
C ALA A 46 24.24 -19.49 8.49
N VAL A 47 24.57 -20.01 7.29
CA VAL A 47 23.65 -20.09 6.16
C VAL A 47 22.34 -20.66 6.70
N HIS A 48 21.25 -19.92 6.54
CA HIS A 48 19.92 -20.41 6.89
C HIS A 48 19.69 -21.80 6.28
N SER A 49 19.48 -22.78 7.14
CA SER A 49 19.53 -24.19 6.75
C SER A 49 18.15 -24.75 6.43
N ASP A 50 17.33 -24.04 5.64
CA ASP A 50 16.17 -24.70 5.03
C ASP A 50 16.70 -25.69 3.97
N PRO A 51 16.57 -27.01 4.17
CA PRO A 51 17.12 -27.97 3.22
C PRO A 51 16.37 -27.97 1.88
N ARG A 52 15.22 -27.30 1.79
CA ARG A 52 14.35 -27.28 0.60
C ARG A 52 14.77 -26.23 -0.40
N TYR A 53 15.41 -25.13 0.04
CA TYR A 53 15.84 -24.07 -0.86
C TYR A 53 17.06 -23.29 -0.36
N TRP A 54 17.71 -22.60 -1.27
CA TRP A 54 18.68 -21.54 -0.99
C TRP A 54 18.39 -20.31 -1.85
N VAL A 55 18.93 -19.16 -1.46
CA VAL A 55 18.71 -17.89 -2.17
C VAL A 55 19.99 -17.49 -2.89
N GLU A 56 19.89 -17.32 -4.20
CA GLU A 56 20.96 -16.80 -5.04
C GLU A 56 20.79 -15.30 -5.22
N GLU A 57 21.87 -14.54 -5.05
CA GLU A 57 21.96 -13.16 -5.50
C GLU A 57 22.40 -13.14 -6.97
N VAL A 58 21.51 -12.66 -7.84
CA VAL A 58 21.74 -12.63 -9.29
C VAL A 58 22.35 -11.29 -9.71
N ILE A 59 21.80 -10.19 -9.18
CA ILE A 59 22.25 -8.82 -9.45
C ILE A 59 22.21 -8.04 -8.13
N SER A 60 23.23 -7.21 -7.89
CA SER A 60 23.29 -6.22 -6.81
C SER A 60 23.13 -4.80 -7.36
N ASP A 61 23.04 -3.83 -6.46
CA ASP A 61 23.14 -2.39 -6.77
C ASP A 61 22.07 -1.86 -7.73
N LEU A 62 20.85 -2.40 -7.63
CA LEU A 62 19.67 -1.86 -8.29
C LEU A 62 19.14 -0.65 -7.53
N GLU A 63 18.81 0.43 -8.23
CA GLU A 63 18.38 1.68 -7.58
C GLU A 63 16.87 1.69 -7.33
N ASN A 64 16.43 1.21 -6.17
CA ASN A 64 15.02 1.08 -5.80
C ASN A 64 14.20 0.33 -6.87
N PRO A 65 14.51 -0.95 -7.15
CA PRO A 65 13.75 -1.75 -8.10
C PRO A 65 12.29 -1.86 -7.63
N TRP A 66 11.33 -1.81 -8.56
CA TRP A 66 9.88 -1.76 -8.24
C TRP A 66 9.08 -2.94 -8.80
N ALA A 67 9.22 -3.28 -10.08
CA ALA A 67 8.57 -4.43 -10.70
C ALA A 67 9.48 -5.15 -11.70
N MET A 68 9.14 -6.40 -11.99
CA MET A 68 9.80 -7.22 -13.00
C MET A 68 8.80 -7.80 -14.00
N ALA A 69 9.21 -7.95 -15.26
CA ALA A 69 8.45 -8.72 -16.24
C ALA A 69 9.39 -9.46 -17.19
N TRP A 70 9.00 -10.67 -17.59
CA TRP A 70 9.78 -11.50 -18.51
C TRP A 70 9.33 -11.30 -19.96
N LEU A 71 10.29 -11.18 -20.85
CA LEU A 71 10.06 -11.25 -22.29
C LEU A 71 10.09 -12.71 -22.78
N PRO A 72 9.41 -13.03 -23.90
CA PRO A 72 9.41 -14.38 -24.47
C PRO A 72 10.78 -14.92 -24.87
N ASN A 73 11.77 -14.05 -25.06
CA ASN A 73 13.15 -14.44 -25.38
C ASN A 73 14.00 -14.75 -24.13
N GLY A 74 13.44 -14.61 -22.93
CA GLY A 74 14.14 -14.85 -21.67
C GLY A 74 14.84 -13.62 -21.07
N ASP A 75 14.79 -12.45 -21.71
CA ASP A 75 15.22 -11.21 -21.09
C ASP A 75 14.22 -10.82 -19.98
N MET A 76 14.72 -10.26 -18.89
CA MET A 76 13.90 -9.61 -17.86
C MET A 76 13.94 -8.10 -18.05
N LEU A 77 12.77 -7.47 -17.99
CA LEU A 77 12.61 -6.04 -17.81
C LEU A 77 12.39 -5.74 -16.34
N LEU A 78 13.03 -4.69 -15.85
CA LEU A 78 12.95 -4.28 -14.44
C LEU A 78 12.80 -2.76 -14.37
N THR A 79 11.83 -2.30 -13.59
CA THR A 79 11.67 -0.87 -13.31
C THR A 79 12.45 -0.49 -12.06
N GLU A 80 13.17 0.62 -12.13
CA GLU A 80 13.77 1.31 -10.99
C GLU A 80 12.98 2.58 -10.75
N ARG A 81 12.53 2.75 -9.50
CA ARG A 81 11.59 3.79 -9.10
C ARG A 81 12.07 5.20 -9.43
N VAL A 82 13.38 5.39 -9.53
CA VAL A 82 14.03 6.64 -9.94
C VAL A 82 13.84 7.01 -11.42
N GLY A 83 13.01 6.28 -12.18
CA GLY A 83 12.68 6.62 -13.56
C GLY A 83 13.48 5.86 -14.61
N LYS A 84 14.06 4.70 -14.26
CA LYS A 84 14.86 3.90 -15.19
C LYS A 84 14.18 2.58 -15.46
N LEU A 85 14.01 2.25 -16.73
CA LEU A 85 13.74 0.88 -17.17
C LEU A 85 15.06 0.19 -17.48
N ARG A 86 15.26 -1.00 -16.92
CA ARG A 86 16.48 -1.81 -17.05
C ARG A 86 16.17 -3.10 -17.79
N ILE A 87 17.19 -3.64 -18.47
CA ILE A 87 17.16 -4.97 -19.09
C ILE A 87 18.21 -5.84 -18.44
N ILE A 88 17.81 -7.03 -18.02
CA ILE A 88 18.69 -8.10 -17.55
C ILE A 88 18.66 -9.21 -18.59
N ARG A 89 19.83 -9.55 -19.13
CA ARG A 89 20.02 -10.56 -20.16
C ARG A 89 21.07 -11.56 -19.71
N ASP A 90 20.77 -12.85 -19.80
CA ASP A 90 21.67 -13.93 -19.39
C ASP A 90 22.21 -13.74 -17.95
N GLY A 91 21.34 -13.26 -17.05
CA GLY A 91 21.70 -12.98 -15.65
C GLY A 91 22.61 -11.77 -15.45
N LYS A 92 22.74 -10.87 -16.44
CA LYS A 92 23.55 -9.66 -16.36
C LYS A 92 22.72 -8.41 -16.65
N LEU A 93 22.87 -7.41 -15.79
CA LEU A 93 22.30 -6.08 -16.01
C LEU A 93 23.03 -5.40 -17.18
N LEU A 94 22.27 -4.94 -18.19
CA LEU A 94 22.85 -4.10 -19.24
C LEU A 94 23.27 -2.74 -18.66
N PRO A 95 24.38 -2.15 -19.14
CA PRO A 95 24.96 -0.95 -18.53
C PRO A 95 24.04 0.27 -18.60
N ASP A 96 23.34 0.42 -19.72
CA ASP A 96 22.48 1.57 -19.99
C ASP A 96 21.01 1.28 -19.62
N ALA A 97 20.32 2.32 -19.13
CA ALA A 97 18.87 2.29 -19.03
C ALA A 97 18.23 2.38 -20.42
N VAL A 98 17.01 1.86 -20.56
CA VAL A 98 16.26 1.86 -21.82
C VAL A 98 15.89 3.29 -22.19
N GLU A 99 16.38 3.76 -23.33
CA GLU A 99 16.04 5.06 -23.90
C GLU A 99 14.55 5.12 -24.27
N GLY A 100 13.92 6.29 -24.10
CA GLY A 100 12.48 6.48 -24.34
C GLY A 100 11.60 6.15 -23.14
N THR A 101 12.19 5.76 -22.01
CA THR A 101 11.47 5.68 -20.71
C THR A 101 10.96 7.07 -20.32
N PRO A 102 9.70 7.21 -19.87
CA PRO A 102 9.13 8.52 -19.50
C PRO A 102 9.83 9.14 -18.29
N GLU A 103 9.88 10.47 -18.24
CA GLU A 103 10.27 11.20 -17.03
C GLU A 103 9.21 11.02 -15.94
N VAL A 104 9.64 10.93 -14.68
CA VAL A 104 8.77 10.63 -13.54
C VAL A 104 9.04 11.59 -12.38
N LEU A 105 8.03 11.79 -11.56
CA LEU A 105 8.18 12.40 -10.24
C LEU A 105 8.87 11.40 -9.30
N THR A 106 9.80 11.86 -8.46
CA THR A 106 10.52 11.00 -7.50
C THR A 106 10.58 11.64 -6.10
N THR A 107 9.59 12.47 -5.76
CA THR A 107 9.60 13.26 -4.51
C THR A 107 9.23 12.47 -3.26
N SER A 108 8.63 11.29 -3.44
CA SER A 108 8.13 10.40 -2.39
C SER A 108 8.47 8.93 -2.69
N ILE A 109 8.44 8.02 -1.70
CA ILE A 109 8.60 6.56 -1.89
C ILE A 109 7.47 5.92 -2.68
N PHE A 110 6.35 6.63 -2.83
CA PHE A 110 5.20 6.20 -3.61
C PHE A 110 5.27 6.71 -5.06
N ASP A 111 6.15 7.66 -5.35
CA ASP A 111 6.36 8.20 -6.69
C ASP A 111 7.35 7.35 -7.48
N GLY A 112 7.38 7.54 -8.79
CA GLY A 112 8.42 7.00 -9.65
C GLY A 112 7.89 6.28 -10.88
N LEU A 113 8.79 5.52 -11.51
CA LEU A 113 8.43 4.44 -12.43
C LEU A 113 8.08 3.21 -11.60
N LEU A 114 6.84 2.74 -11.72
CA LEU A 114 6.27 1.71 -10.86
C LEU A 114 6.19 0.40 -11.64
N ASP A 115 5.02 -0.01 -12.10
CA ASP A 115 4.83 -1.34 -12.67
C ASP A 115 5.35 -1.46 -14.09
N ILE A 116 5.55 -2.71 -14.49
CA ILE A 116 5.75 -3.08 -15.88
C ILE A 116 4.94 -4.33 -16.23
N ALA A 117 4.21 -4.26 -17.34
CA ALA A 117 3.53 -5.42 -17.91
C ALA A 117 3.88 -5.57 -19.40
N VAL A 118 4.09 -6.82 -19.81
CA VAL A 118 4.39 -7.19 -21.20
C VAL A 118 3.09 -7.64 -21.86
N ASP A 119 2.78 -7.10 -23.04
CA ASP A 119 1.56 -7.48 -23.77
C ASP A 119 1.58 -9.00 -24.05
N PRO A 120 0.46 -9.72 -23.87
CA PRO A 120 0.38 -11.15 -24.18
C PRO A 120 0.79 -11.49 -25.63
N ASP A 121 0.64 -10.53 -26.55
CA ASP A 121 1.03 -10.65 -27.96
C ASP A 121 2.41 -9.98 -28.25
N PHE A 122 3.28 -9.82 -27.25
CA PHE A 122 4.57 -9.11 -27.38
C PHE A 122 5.44 -9.62 -28.53
N ALA A 123 5.42 -10.94 -28.81
CA ALA A 123 6.19 -11.52 -29.91
C ALA A 123 5.84 -10.90 -31.28
N GLU A 124 4.60 -10.45 -31.44
CA GLU A 124 4.08 -9.82 -32.67
C GLU A 124 4.15 -8.29 -32.59
N ASN A 125 3.69 -7.72 -31.47
CA ASN A 125 3.43 -6.28 -31.38
C ASN A 125 4.52 -5.48 -30.63
N ARG A 126 5.38 -6.16 -29.86
CA ARG A 126 6.44 -5.58 -29.03
C ARG A 126 5.96 -4.59 -27.96
N ASN A 127 4.68 -4.58 -27.61
CA ASN A 127 4.11 -3.61 -26.68
C ASN A 127 4.46 -3.96 -25.22
N ILE A 128 4.86 -2.95 -24.48
CA ILE A 128 4.92 -2.97 -23.02
C ILE A 128 4.09 -1.83 -22.45
N TYR A 129 3.77 -1.98 -21.17
CA TYR A 129 2.97 -1.06 -20.39
C TYR A 129 3.73 -0.71 -19.12
N LEU A 130 3.83 0.59 -18.82
CA LEU A 130 4.50 1.10 -17.63
C LEU A 130 3.49 1.91 -16.83
N THR A 131 3.53 1.79 -15.50
CA THR A 131 2.84 2.76 -14.64
C THR A 131 3.85 3.71 -14.02
N TYR A 132 3.49 4.98 -13.87
CA TYR A 132 4.39 5.98 -13.31
C TYR A 132 3.64 7.19 -12.75
N THR A 133 4.34 7.97 -11.94
CA THR A 133 3.80 9.16 -11.30
C THR A 133 4.38 10.44 -11.93
N THR A 134 3.54 11.45 -12.15
CA THR A 134 3.94 12.82 -12.54
C THR A 134 3.28 13.87 -11.64
N GLY A 135 3.49 15.16 -11.94
CA GLY A 135 2.84 16.26 -11.24
C GLY A 135 3.74 16.90 -10.18
N THR A 136 3.20 17.19 -9.00
CA THR A 136 3.91 17.89 -7.91
C THR A 136 3.75 17.19 -6.56
N GLU A 137 4.47 17.68 -5.52
CA GLU A 137 4.35 17.20 -4.14
C GLU A 137 2.93 17.29 -3.55
N VAL A 138 1.99 18.02 -4.17
CA VAL A 138 0.61 18.19 -3.69
C VAL A 138 -0.47 17.91 -4.76
N GLU A 139 -0.03 17.54 -5.96
CA GLU A 139 -0.89 17.20 -7.09
C GLU A 139 -0.24 16.06 -7.87
N ARG A 140 -0.26 14.86 -7.29
CA ARG A 140 0.32 13.66 -7.91
C ARG A 140 -0.67 13.01 -8.86
N MET A 141 -0.20 12.70 -10.06
CA MET A 141 -0.96 12.01 -11.10
C MET A 141 -0.33 10.65 -11.39
N GLY A 142 -1.15 9.60 -11.46
CA GLY A 142 -0.73 8.28 -11.89
C GLY A 142 -1.09 8.06 -13.36
N HIS A 143 -0.19 7.44 -14.13
CA HIS A 143 -0.32 7.25 -15.57
C HIS A 143 -0.08 5.79 -15.96
N ILE A 144 -0.68 5.37 -17.08
CA ILE A 144 -0.29 4.18 -17.83
C ILE A 144 0.28 4.63 -19.17
N TYR A 145 1.54 4.29 -19.41
CA TYR A 145 2.25 4.51 -20.67
C TYR A 145 2.37 3.22 -21.45
N LYS A 146 2.03 3.27 -22.73
CA LYS A 146 2.21 2.16 -23.66
C LYS A 146 3.28 2.54 -24.67
N ALA A 147 4.24 1.65 -24.90
CA ALA A 147 5.26 1.81 -25.94
C ALA A 147 5.64 0.47 -26.56
N ARG A 148 6.35 0.51 -27.69
CA ARG A 148 6.99 -0.66 -28.30
C ARG A 148 8.45 -0.75 -27.85
N LEU A 149 8.90 -1.93 -27.43
CA LEU A 149 10.30 -2.20 -27.14
C LEU A 149 11.02 -2.73 -28.39
N GLU A 150 11.87 -1.90 -28.99
CA GLU A 150 12.62 -2.20 -30.20
C GLU A 150 14.10 -1.89 -30.01
N ASN A 151 14.97 -2.86 -30.31
CA ASN A 151 16.43 -2.70 -30.25
C ASN A 151 16.93 -2.11 -28.91
N GLY A 152 16.26 -2.45 -27.81
CA GLY A 152 16.60 -1.96 -26.47
C GLY A 152 16.14 -0.53 -26.18
N LYS A 153 15.19 0.02 -26.95
CA LYS A 153 14.60 1.35 -26.75
C LYS A 153 13.08 1.30 -26.78
N LEU A 154 12.43 2.24 -26.11
CA LEU A 154 10.99 2.46 -26.24
C LEU A 154 10.72 3.43 -27.39
N VAL A 155 9.86 3.00 -28.30
CA VAL A 155 9.41 3.78 -29.47
C VAL A 155 7.88 3.86 -29.50
N ASP A 156 7.34 4.85 -30.21
CA ASP A 156 5.90 5.11 -30.36
C ASP A 156 5.13 5.19 -29.04
N GLY A 157 5.81 5.66 -28.00
CA GLY A 157 5.26 5.65 -26.67
C GLY A 157 4.28 6.77 -26.40
N ARG A 158 3.19 6.45 -25.71
CA ARG A 158 2.10 7.38 -25.39
C ARG A 158 1.39 7.01 -24.10
N GLU A 159 0.88 8.02 -23.42
CA GLU A 159 -0.05 7.84 -22.32
C GLU A 159 -1.39 7.31 -22.85
N ILE A 160 -1.93 6.26 -22.22
CA ILE A 160 -3.22 5.67 -22.57
C ILE A 160 -4.25 5.83 -21.47
N TYR A 161 -3.82 6.07 -20.24
CA TYR A 161 -4.70 6.27 -19.10
C TYR A 161 -4.00 7.15 -18.07
N ARG A 162 -4.79 7.93 -17.32
CA ARG A 162 -4.36 8.64 -16.11
C ARG A 162 -5.53 8.75 -15.15
N ASN A 163 -5.25 8.83 -13.86
CA ASN A 163 -6.27 9.14 -12.86
C ASN A 163 -6.92 10.52 -13.14
N ALA A 164 -8.18 10.71 -12.74
CA ALA A 164 -8.93 11.92 -13.09
C ALA A 164 -8.51 13.16 -12.30
N VAL A 165 -7.99 12.98 -11.09
CA VAL A 165 -7.73 14.05 -10.12
C VAL A 165 -6.37 13.87 -9.47
N GLY A 166 -5.59 14.95 -9.45
CA GLY A 166 -4.31 14.97 -8.76
C GLY A 166 -4.50 14.97 -7.26
N ALA A 167 -3.82 14.08 -6.55
CA ALA A 167 -4.03 13.93 -5.13
C ALA A 167 -2.94 14.57 -4.27
N PRO A 168 -3.32 15.05 -3.07
CA PRO A 168 -2.36 15.48 -2.06
C PRO A 168 -1.59 14.25 -1.52
N ALA A 169 -0.28 14.43 -1.28
CA ALA A 169 0.61 13.52 -0.52
C ALA A 169 0.51 12.01 -0.82
N GLY A 170 1.53 11.43 -1.48
CA GLY A 170 1.63 9.98 -1.72
C GLY A 170 0.43 9.38 -2.48
N GLY A 171 -0.15 10.16 -3.40
CA GLY A 171 -1.47 10.05 -4.05
C GLY A 171 -1.92 8.69 -4.60
N PRO A 172 -3.10 8.56 -5.23
CA PRO A 172 -3.54 7.30 -5.80
C PRO A 172 -2.61 6.96 -6.96
N ASN A 173 -1.60 6.13 -6.67
CA ASN A 173 -0.70 5.61 -7.66
C ASN A 173 -1.38 4.48 -8.43
N ILE A 174 -1.04 4.35 -9.70
CA ILE A 174 -1.39 3.18 -10.49
C ILE A 174 -0.32 2.13 -10.23
N LEU A 175 -0.69 1.05 -9.56
CA LEU A 175 0.25 0.15 -8.90
C LEU A 175 0.53 -1.10 -9.71
N ARG A 176 -0.50 -1.88 -10.08
CA ARG A 176 -0.29 -3.22 -10.63
C ARG A 176 -1.19 -3.44 -11.83
N ILE A 177 -0.64 -3.89 -12.95
CA ILE A 177 -1.30 -4.30 -14.17
C ILE A 177 -1.29 -5.83 -14.24
N LEU A 178 -2.47 -6.43 -14.35
CA LEU A 178 -2.64 -7.85 -14.64
C LEU A 178 -3.38 -8.02 -15.96
N PHE A 179 -2.75 -8.66 -16.95
CA PHE A 179 -3.43 -9.06 -18.17
C PHE A 179 -4.39 -10.23 -17.92
N MET A 180 -5.61 -10.08 -18.41
CA MET A 180 -6.64 -11.10 -18.40
C MET A 180 -6.55 -12.00 -19.65
N PRO A 181 -7.15 -13.20 -19.65
CA PRO A 181 -7.12 -14.10 -20.82
C PRO A 181 -7.71 -13.51 -22.11
N ASP A 182 -8.66 -12.56 -21.99
CA ASP A 182 -9.24 -11.81 -23.10
C ASP A 182 -8.37 -10.62 -23.55
N LYS A 183 -7.15 -10.51 -23.00
CA LYS A 183 -6.14 -9.48 -23.27
C LYS A 183 -6.52 -8.08 -22.78
N THR A 184 -7.57 -7.95 -21.97
CA THR A 184 -7.83 -6.72 -21.21
C THR A 184 -6.93 -6.66 -19.97
N MET A 185 -6.91 -5.52 -19.28
CA MET A 185 -6.06 -5.27 -18.12
C MET A 185 -6.90 -4.98 -16.88
N LEU A 186 -6.64 -5.68 -15.78
CA LEU A 186 -7.01 -5.20 -14.46
C LEU A 186 -5.89 -4.36 -13.90
N VAL A 187 -6.22 -3.21 -13.32
CA VAL A 187 -5.24 -2.28 -12.80
C VAL A 187 -5.58 -1.87 -11.38
N GLY A 188 -4.67 -2.09 -10.43
CA GLY A 188 -4.81 -1.64 -9.06
C GLY A 188 -4.46 -0.15 -8.92
N GLU A 189 -5.37 0.63 -8.35
CA GLU A 189 -5.15 2.05 -8.05
C GLU A 189 -5.26 2.29 -6.55
N GLY A 190 -4.19 2.81 -5.96
CA GLY A 190 -4.13 3.15 -4.54
C GLY A 190 -5.15 4.21 -4.15
N SER A 191 -5.41 4.37 -2.85
CA SER A 191 -6.31 5.39 -2.35
C SER A 191 -5.63 6.73 -2.14
N GLY A 192 -4.29 6.81 -2.12
CA GLY A 192 -3.54 7.94 -1.55
C GLY A 192 -3.47 7.93 -0.02
N GLY A 193 -3.63 6.76 0.61
CA GLY A 193 -3.47 6.58 2.06
C GLY A 193 -4.60 7.16 2.94
N GLN A 194 -4.29 7.38 4.22
CA GLN A 194 -5.26 7.90 5.21
C GLN A 194 -5.74 9.30 4.86
N GLY A 195 -4.83 10.13 4.34
CA GLY A 195 -5.11 11.48 3.87
C GLY A 195 -5.98 11.55 2.62
N SER A 196 -6.40 10.44 2.00
CA SER A 196 -7.33 10.41 0.84
C SER A 196 -8.53 9.47 1.07
N ARG A 197 -8.74 9.00 2.32
CA ARG A 197 -9.72 7.94 2.65
C ARG A 197 -11.18 8.29 2.30
N GLY A 198 -11.55 9.57 2.29
CA GLY A 198 -12.89 10.03 1.94
C GLY A 198 -13.29 9.82 0.48
N MET A 199 -12.32 9.53 -0.39
CA MET A 199 -12.54 9.29 -1.82
C MET A 199 -12.90 7.85 -2.16
N VAL A 200 -12.51 6.89 -1.31
CA VAL A 200 -12.46 5.47 -1.70
C VAL A 200 -13.83 4.89 -2.02
N GLN A 201 -14.86 5.38 -1.33
CA GLN A 201 -16.25 4.92 -1.51
C GLN A 201 -17.00 5.69 -2.61
N ARG A 202 -16.35 6.68 -3.23
CA ARG A 202 -16.88 7.38 -4.38
C ARG A 202 -16.72 6.53 -5.65
N LYS A 203 -17.77 6.46 -6.46
CA LYS A 203 -17.77 5.79 -7.77
C LYS A 203 -17.45 6.73 -8.93
N ASP A 204 -17.39 8.04 -8.69
CA ASP A 204 -16.98 9.05 -9.67
C ASP A 204 -15.45 9.32 -9.67
N LEU A 205 -14.68 8.49 -8.96
CA LEU A 205 -13.22 8.58 -8.83
C LEU A 205 -12.57 7.20 -8.78
N GLN A 206 -11.33 7.09 -9.27
CA GLN A 206 -10.60 5.83 -9.37
C GLN A 206 -9.75 5.48 -8.13
N SER A 207 -9.68 6.36 -7.14
CA SER A 207 -8.91 6.12 -5.91
C SER A 207 -9.44 4.91 -5.13
N GLY A 208 -8.54 4.00 -4.74
CA GLY A 208 -8.86 2.81 -3.96
C GLY A 208 -9.71 1.80 -4.71
N LYS A 209 -9.39 1.57 -5.99
CA LYS A 209 -10.14 0.71 -6.91
C LYS A 209 -9.23 -0.33 -7.55
N ILE A 210 -9.85 -1.39 -8.05
CA ILE A 210 -9.32 -2.12 -9.20
C ILE A 210 -10.16 -1.69 -10.39
N ILE A 211 -9.52 -1.21 -11.45
CA ILE A 211 -10.16 -0.77 -12.70
C ILE A 211 -9.91 -1.79 -13.82
N HIS A 212 -10.77 -1.82 -14.84
CA HIS A 212 -10.75 -2.77 -15.96
C HIS A 212 -10.72 -2.05 -17.31
N LEU A 213 -9.58 -2.15 -17.99
CA LEU A 213 -9.25 -1.38 -19.18
C LEU A 213 -8.97 -2.29 -20.38
N ASN A 214 -9.30 -1.82 -21.58
CA ASN A 214 -8.76 -2.34 -22.83
C ASN A 214 -7.29 -1.96 -22.98
N ARG A 215 -6.60 -2.61 -23.92
CA ARG A 215 -5.17 -2.37 -24.24
C ARG A 215 -4.84 -0.96 -24.71
N ASP A 216 -5.83 -0.16 -25.06
CA ASP A 216 -5.70 1.25 -25.46
C ASP A 216 -6.06 2.23 -24.34
N GLY A 217 -6.36 1.73 -23.14
CA GLY A 217 -6.71 2.52 -21.95
C GLY A 217 -8.19 2.87 -21.84
N SER A 218 -9.03 2.51 -22.82
CA SER A 218 -10.48 2.69 -22.71
C SER A 218 -11.10 1.71 -21.71
N ALA A 219 -12.18 2.12 -21.03
CA ALA A 219 -12.93 1.22 -20.14
C ALA A 219 -13.50 0.02 -20.91
N VAL A 220 -13.46 -1.17 -20.29
CA VAL A 220 -14.17 -2.34 -20.82
C VAL A 220 -15.69 -2.09 -20.72
N ALA A 221 -16.41 -2.35 -21.81
CA ALA A 221 -17.85 -2.07 -21.88
C ALA A 221 -18.64 -2.94 -20.89
N ASN A 222 -19.76 -2.40 -20.40
CA ASN A 222 -20.69 -3.08 -19.48
C ASN A 222 -20.05 -3.54 -18.16
N GLY A 223 -19.13 -2.74 -17.61
CA GLY A 223 -18.60 -2.93 -16.25
C GLY A 223 -19.71 -2.95 -15.18
N PRO A 224 -19.43 -3.47 -13.98
CA PRO A 224 -20.43 -3.74 -12.94
C PRO A 224 -21.20 -2.49 -12.48
N PHE A 225 -20.61 -1.30 -12.67
CA PHE A 225 -21.22 -0.02 -12.29
C PHE A 225 -21.69 0.82 -13.49
N ALA A 226 -21.60 0.31 -14.73
CA ALA A 226 -21.86 1.10 -15.94
C ALA A 226 -23.30 1.63 -16.07
N GLY A 227 -24.26 1.04 -15.35
CA GLY A 227 -25.65 1.49 -15.31
C GLY A 227 -25.97 2.50 -14.21
N GLU A 228 -24.99 2.84 -13.35
CA GLU A 228 -25.17 3.80 -12.27
C GLU A 228 -24.80 5.21 -12.72
N GLU A 229 -25.70 6.18 -12.50
CA GLU A 229 -25.47 7.57 -12.89
C GLU A 229 -24.25 8.15 -12.15
N GLY A 230 -23.28 8.66 -12.92
CA GLY A 230 -22.06 9.26 -12.41
C GLY A 230 -20.97 8.28 -11.96
N ALA A 231 -21.20 6.97 -12.06
CA ALA A 231 -20.15 5.98 -11.82
C ALA A 231 -19.19 5.90 -13.02
N LEU A 232 -17.89 5.78 -12.73
CA LEU A 232 -16.88 5.59 -13.74
C LEU A 232 -16.99 4.17 -14.33
N PRO A 233 -17.06 4.03 -15.67
CA PRO A 233 -17.32 2.75 -16.33
C PRO A 233 -16.18 1.74 -16.14
N GLU A 234 -14.96 2.21 -15.89
CA GLU A 234 -13.78 1.37 -15.69
C GLU A 234 -13.73 0.68 -14.32
N ILE A 235 -14.55 1.04 -13.33
CA ILE A 235 -14.48 0.44 -11.99
C ILE A 235 -14.89 -1.04 -12.05
N TYR A 236 -13.97 -1.93 -11.68
CA TYR A 236 -14.22 -3.37 -11.55
C TYR A 236 -14.57 -3.76 -10.12
N ALA A 237 -13.82 -3.25 -9.15
CA ALA A 237 -14.05 -3.44 -7.72
C ALA A 237 -13.58 -2.20 -6.95
N MET A 238 -14.14 -1.97 -5.76
CA MET A 238 -13.90 -0.76 -4.98
C MET A 238 -13.64 -1.05 -3.50
N GLY A 239 -13.27 -0.02 -2.73
CA GLY A 239 -13.11 -0.18 -1.28
C GLY A 239 -11.74 -0.68 -0.86
N PHE A 240 -10.71 -0.50 -1.68
CA PHE A 240 -9.33 -0.84 -1.33
C PHE A 240 -8.58 0.37 -0.78
N ARG A 241 -7.56 0.14 0.04
CA ARG A 241 -6.63 1.20 0.47
C ARG A 241 -5.45 1.35 -0.48
N ASN A 242 -4.75 0.27 -0.77
CA ASN A 242 -3.54 0.21 -1.57
C ASN A 242 -3.35 -1.22 -2.15
N PRO A 243 -4.08 -1.59 -3.23
CA PRO A 243 -4.02 -2.91 -3.84
C PRO A 243 -2.69 -3.10 -4.60
N ALA A 244 -1.63 -3.49 -3.88
CA ALA A 244 -0.24 -3.45 -4.36
C ALA A 244 0.16 -4.63 -5.27
N GLY A 245 -0.59 -5.73 -5.22
CA GLY A 245 -0.35 -6.93 -6.02
C GLY A 245 -1.67 -7.59 -6.40
N ILE A 246 -1.74 -8.11 -7.63
CA ILE A 246 -2.93 -8.80 -8.18
C ILE A 246 -2.44 -10.05 -8.92
N ALA A 247 -3.05 -11.19 -8.62
CA ALA A 247 -2.75 -12.46 -9.28
C ALA A 247 -4.04 -13.19 -9.68
N ARG A 248 -3.92 -14.05 -10.70
CA ARG A 248 -4.98 -14.95 -11.13
C ARG A 248 -4.54 -16.40 -10.95
N LEU A 249 -5.34 -17.20 -10.25
CA LEU A 249 -5.15 -18.64 -10.17
C LEU A 249 -5.67 -19.34 -11.43
N GLU A 250 -5.25 -20.58 -11.64
CA GLU A 250 -5.62 -21.43 -12.78
C GLU A 250 -7.13 -21.66 -12.91
N ASP A 251 -7.84 -21.71 -11.77
CA ASP A 251 -9.31 -21.80 -11.70
C ASP A 251 -10.02 -20.50 -12.13
N GLY A 252 -9.25 -19.45 -12.42
CA GLY A 252 -9.73 -18.14 -12.86
C GLY A 252 -10.08 -17.18 -11.74
N THR A 253 -9.92 -17.57 -10.48
CA THR A 253 -10.12 -16.66 -9.35
C THR A 253 -9.04 -15.59 -9.31
N LEU A 254 -9.46 -14.37 -9.02
CA LEU A 254 -8.59 -13.22 -8.86
C LEU A 254 -8.30 -12.98 -7.39
N TRP A 255 -7.08 -12.59 -7.09
CA TRP A 255 -6.59 -12.35 -5.74
C TRP A 255 -5.81 -11.05 -5.73
N ALA A 256 -5.98 -10.25 -4.67
CA ALA A 256 -5.22 -9.05 -4.46
C ALA A 256 -4.74 -8.97 -3.02
N VAL A 257 -3.54 -8.44 -2.83
CA VAL A 257 -3.08 -7.98 -1.52
C VAL A 257 -3.34 -6.49 -1.41
N ASP A 258 -3.93 -6.07 -0.29
CA ASP A 258 -4.24 -4.68 0.00
C ASP A 258 -3.47 -4.24 1.25
N ILE A 259 -2.63 -3.21 1.13
CA ILE A 259 -1.84 -2.72 2.27
C ILE A 259 -2.72 -1.84 3.16
N GLY A 260 -2.87 -2.26 4.41
CA GLY A 260 -3.61 -1.55 5.44
C GLY A 260 -2.88 -0.30 5.94
N PRO A 261 -3.49 0.42 6.89
CA PRO A 261 -2.86 1.51 7.63
C PRO A 261 -1.84 0.94 8.65
N LYS A 262 -1.92 1.30 9.93
CA LYS A 262 -1.15 0.63 10.99
C LYS A 262 -1.78 -0.72 11.30
N GLY A 263 -1.39 -1.75 10.54
CA GLY A 263 -2.03 -3.06 10.56
C GLY A 263 -3.24 -3.15 9.63
N GLY A 264 -3.83 -4.34 9.55
CA GLY A 264 -5.00 -4.59 8.71
C GLY A 264 -4.68 -4.70 7.23
N ASP A 265 -3.51 -5.25 6.87
CA ASP A 265 -3.28 -5.66 5.50
C ASP A 265 -4.17 -6.86 5.18
N GLU A 266 -4.59 -7.00 3.94
CA GLU A 266 -5.57 -8.01 3.56
C GLU A 266 -5.11 -8.82 2.35
N LEU A 267 -5.49 -10.11 2.34
CA LEU A 267 -5.59 -10.90 1.12
C LEU A 267 -7.07 -11.02 0.76
N ASN A 268 -7.41 -10.55 -0.43
CA ASN A 268 -8.77 -10.47 -0.93
C ASN A 268 -8.97 -11.35 -2.15
N GLN A 269 -10.03 -12.17 -2.17
CA GLN A 269 -10.50 -12.78 -3.41
C GLN A 269 -11.33 -11.73 -4.17
N VAL A 270 -10.78 -11.22 -5.28
CA VAL A 270 -11.34 -10.10 -6.03
C VAL A 270 -12.57 -10.53 -6.83
N LYS A 271 -13.71 -9.88 -6.60
CA LYS A 271 -14.98 -10.13 -7.28
C LYS A 271 -15.46 -8.85 -7.98
N SER A 272 -15.96 -9.01 -9.21
CA SER A 272 -16.56 -7.90 -9.97
C SER A 272 -17.74 -7.27 -9.19
N GLY A 273 -17.77 -5.94 -9.10
CA GLY A 273 -18.78 -5.16 -8.40
C GLY A 273 -18.69 -5.16 -6.88
N ALA A 274 -17.71 -5.86 -6.28
CA ALA A 274 -17.57 -5.94 -4.84
C ALA A 274 -16.96 -4.66 -4.23
N ASN A 275 -17.34 -4.39 -2.98
CA ASN A 275 -16.79 -3.34 -2.15
C ASN A 275 -16.01 -3.97 -0.97
N TYR A 276 -14.73 -3.68 -0.84
CA TYR A 276 -13.83 -4.21 0.20
C TYR A 276 -13.81 -3.32 1.45
N GLY A 277 -14.67 -2.30 1.50
CA GLY A 277 -15.06 -1.65 2.75
C GLY A 277 -14.17 -0.50 3.20
N TRP A 278 -12.91 -0.36 2.76
CA TRP A 278 -12.07 0.74 3.24
C TRP A 278 -12.64 2.12 2.87
N PRO A 279 -12.62 3.13 3.77
CA PRO A 279 -12.26 3.05 5.20
C PRO A 279 -13.45 2.75 6.13
N GLN A 280 -14.65 2.49 5.59
CA GLN A 280 -15.87 2.23 6.37
C GLN A 280 -15.78 0.94 7.19
N ALA A 281 -15.02 -0.05 6.73
CA ALA A 281 -14.57 -1.20 7.50
C ALA A 281 -13.04 -1.27 7.41
N SER A 282 -12.41 -1.65 8.52
CA SER A 282 -10.95 -1.79 8.58
C SER A 282 -10.54 -2.64 9.78
N TRP A 283 -9.56 -3.51 9.55
CA TRP A 283 -8.87 -4.26 10.59
C TRP A 283 -7.64 -3.54 11.17
N GLY A 284 -7.29 -2.40 10.58
CA GLY A 284 -6.15 -1.58 10.96
C GLY A 284 -6.50 -0.35 11.81
N PHE A 285 -5.45 0.26 12.34
CA PHE A 285 -5.51 1.49 13.13
C PHE A 285 -4.97 2.67 12.32
N ASP A 286 -5.42 3.87 12.63
CA ASP A 286 -4.72 5.08 12.19
C ASP A 286 -3.32 5.12 12.81
N TYR A 287 -2.42 5.96 12.27
CA TYR A 287 -1.05 5.99 12.79
C TYR A 287 -0.93 6.59 14.20
N SER A 288 -1.99 7.26 14.70
CA SER A 288 -2.12 7.68 16.11
C SER A 288 -2.48 6.51 17.05
N GLY A 289 -2.90 5.37 16.51
CA GLY A 289 -3.27 4.17 17.25
C GLY A 289 -4.77 4.01 17.53
N ARG A 290 -5.63 4.85 16.94
CA ARG A 290 -7.09 4.68 17.04
C ARG A 290 -7.59 3.76 15.95
N ALA A 291 -8.69 3.06 16.18
CA ALA A 291 -9.27 2.22 15.15
C ALA A 291 -9.66 3.07 13.93
N MET A 292 -9.31 2.62 12.72
CA MET A 292 -9.70 3.33 11.50
C MET A 292 -11.21 3.34 11.28
N SER A 293 -11.88 2.26 11.70
CA SER A 293 -13.33 2.10 11.70
C SER A 293 -13.76 1.40 12.99
N ASP A 294 -15.01 1.63 13.39
CA ASP A 294 -15.70 0.86 14.43
C ASP A 294 -16.18 -0.52 13.93
N LYS A 295 -16.02 -0.82 12.64
CA LYS A 295 -16.44 -2.05 11.98
C LYS A 295 -15.30 -2.75 11.27
N GLN A 296 -15.37 -4.07 11.24
CA GLN A 296 -14.49 -4.95 10.45
C GLN A 296 -15.23 -5.61 9.27
N ASP A 297 -16.56 -5.62 9.31
CA ASP A 297 -17.44 -6.18 8.28
C ASP A 297 -18.71 -5.31 8.13
N GLY A 298 -19.60 -5.69 7.21
CA GLY A 298 -20.88 -5.02 7.04
C GLY A 298 -21.68 -5.52 5.85
N GLN A 299 -22.96 -5.15 5.79
CA GLN A 299 -23.79 -5.47 4.64
C GLN A 299 -23.22 -4.83 3.37
N GLY A 300 -22.97 -5.65 2.34
CA GLY A 300 -22.41 -5.20 1.07
C GLY A 300 -20.90 -4.99 1.07
N ILE A 301 -20.21 -5.29 2.18
CA ILE A 301 -18.76 -5.32 2.27
C ILE A 301 -18.30 -6.77 2.10
N ALA A 302 -17.32 -7.00 1.23
CA ALA A 302 -16.71 -8.30 1.01
C ALA A 302 -15.65 -8.57 2.09
N ASP A 303 -15.72 -9.74 2.73
CA ASP A 303 -14.74 -10.14 3.73
C ASP A 303 -13.40 -10.52 3.08
N PRO A 304 -12.27 -10.15 3.72
CA PRO A 304 -10.97 -10.64 3.30
C PRO A 304 -10.82 -12.13 3.59
N ALA A 305 -10.06 -12.83 2.74
CA ALA A 305 -9.70 -14.22 2.98
C ALA A 305 -8.67 -14.37 4.11
N TRP A 306 -7.87 -13.33 4.34
CA TRP A 306 -6.92 -13.25 5.44
C TRP A 306 -6.58 -11.79 5.77
N VAL A 307 -6.22 -11.54 7.03
CA VAL A 307 -5.81 -10.23 7.53
C VAL A 307 -4.50 -10.34 8.31
N TRP A 308 -3.54 -9.44 8.05
CA TRP A 308 -2.33 -9.26 8.85
C TRP A 308 -2.40 -7.96 9.67
N SER A 309 -2.44 -8.10 10.99
CA SER A 309 -2.39 -6.99 11.95
C SER A 309 -1.54 -7.45 13.15
N PRO A 310 -0.31 -6.92 13.34
CA PRO A 310 0.31 -5.76 12.68
C PRO A 310 0.59 -5.97 11.19
N SER A 311 0.81 -4.85 10.48
CA SER A 311 1.03 -4.83 9.02
C SER A 311 2.37 -5.48 8.69
N THR A 312 2.35 -6.32 7.67
CA THR A 312 3.50 -6.93 7.00
C THR A 312 3.89 -6.16 5.73
N ALA A 313 3.03 -5.24 5.28
CA ALA A 313 3.12 -4.49 4.04
C ALA A 313 3.39 -5.39 2.83
N PRO A 314 2.41 -6.25 2.45
CA PRO A 314 2.50 -7.12 1.29
C PRO A 314 2.60 -6.28 0.01
N SER A 315 3.31 -6.80 -0.99
CA SER A 315 3.70 -6.03 -2.17
C SER A 315 3.30 -6.75 -3.46
N GLY A 316 4.24 -7.14 -4.32
CA GLY A 316 3.92 -8.00 -5.47
C GLY A 316 3.24 -9.29 -5.07
N LEU A 317 2.35 -9.80 -5.94
CA LEU A 317 1.60 -11.03 -5.71
C LEU A 317 1.68 -11.89 -6.97
N MET A 318 2.19 -13.11 -6.82
CA MET A 318 2.38 -14.07 -7.91
C MET A 318 1.64 -15.37 -7.58
N ALA A 319 1.02 -15.99 -8.60
CA ALA A 319 0.61 -17.39 -8.56
C ALA A 319 1.69 -18.27 -9.19
N TYR A 320 2.18 -19.28 -8.46
CA TYR A 320 3.29 -20.10 -8.93
C TYR A 320 2.83 -21.37 -9.65
N TYR A 321 3.34 -21.59 -10.85
CA TYR A 321 3.08 -22.77 -11.68
C TYR A 321 4.36 -23.35 -12.32
N GLY A 322 5.54 -23.04 -11.77
CA GLY A 322 6.81 -23.59 -12.22
C GLY A 322 7.02 -25.06 -11.84
N ASP A 323 8.07 -25.67 -12.39
CA ASP A 323 8.43 -27.08 -12.17
C ASP A 323 9.53 -27.27 -11.11
N LYS A 324 10.20 -26.21 -10.68
CA LYS A 324 11.32 -26.27 -9.72
C LYS A 324 10.87 -26.52 -8.28
N PHE A 325 9.64 -26.11 -7.95
CA PHE A 325 9.01 -26.39 -6.67
C PHE A 325 7.64 -27.07 -6.87
N PRO A 326 7.58 -28.36 -7.25
CA PRO A 326 6.32 -29.03 -7.57
C PRO A 326 5.29 -28.96 -6.43
N GLU A 327 5.75 -29.05 -5.19
CA GLU A 327 4.92 -28.97 -3.98
C GLU A 327 4.32 -27.58 -3.74
N TRP A 328 4.78 -26.55 -4.47
CA TRP A 328 4.33 -25.16 -4.35
C TRP A 328 3.42 -24.75 -5.51
N ARG A 329 3.21 -25.63 -6.50
CA ARG A 329 2.34 -25.36 -7.65
C ARG A 329 0.91 -25.03 -7.20
N GLY A 330 0.39 -23.91 -7.70
CA GLY A 330 -0.94 -23.38 -7.38
C GLY A 330 -1.01 -22.55 -6.09
N ASP A 331 0.12 -22.29 -5.44
CA ASP A 331 0.19 -21.39 -4.29
C ASP A 331 0.43 -19.94 -4.72
N LEU A 332 0.03 -19.01 -3.86
CA LEU A 332 0.31 -17.59 -3.99
C LEU A 332 1.58 -17.23 -3.21
N PHE A 333 2.32 -16.25 -3.73
CA PHE A 333 3.52 -15.70 -3.11
C PHE A 333 3.42 -14.19 -3.11
N THR A 334 3.74 -13.56 -1.98
CA THR A 334 3.86 -12.10 -1.90
C THR A 334 5.16 -11.68 -1.22
N GLY A 335 5.80 -10.65 -1.75
CA GLY A 335 6.89 -9.99 -1.05
C GLY A 335 6.36 -9.15 0.11
N GLU A 336 7.08 -9.08 1.23
CA GLU A 336 6.71 -8.25 2.37
C GLU A 336 7.76 -7.20 2.69
N LEU A 337 7.33 -5.94 2.64
CA LEU A 337 8.18 -4.79 2.91
C LEU A 337 8.48 -4.60 4.39
N MET A 338 7.51 -4.85 5.28
CA MET A 338 7.72 -4.78 6.73
C MET A 338 7.95 -6.16 7.35
N GLY A 339 7.41 -7.22 6.73
CA GLY A 339 7.66 -8.60 7.14
C GLY A 339 9.05 -9.13 6.77
N HIS A 340 9.77 -8.43 5.89
CA HIS A 340 11.12 -8.75 5.41
C HIS A 340 11.30 -10.18 4.88
N GLN A 341 10.31 -10.66 4.11
CA GLN A 341 10.27 -12.04 3.65
C GLN A 341 9.43 -12.16 2.38
N ILE A 342 9.48 -13.33 1.76
CA ILE A 342 8.48 -13.78 0.82
C ILE A 342 7.48 -14.64 1.60
N ARG A 343 6.20 -14.28 1.60
CA ARG A 343 5.14 -15.10 2.18
C ARG A 343 4.52 -15.99 1.10
N ARG A 344 4.63 -17.30 1.29
CA ARG A 344 3.89 -18.31 0.53
C ARG A 344 2.55 -18.61 1.20
N MET A 345 1.50 -18.74 0.40
CA MET A 345 0.13 -18.98 0.86
C MET A 345 -0.54 -20.05 0.01
N ARG A 346 -1.15 -21.05 0.67
CA ARG A 346 -2.00 -22.03 -0.01
C ARG A 346 -3.47 -21.70 0.20
N ILE A 347 -4.20 -21.64 -0.90
CA ILE A 347 -5.64 -21.40 -0.89
C ILE A 347 -6.41 -22.69 -1.15
N ARG A 348 -7.45 -22.93 -0.35
CA ARG A 348 -8.46 -23.97 -0.56
C ARG A 348 -9.83 -23.40 -0.25
N GLU A 349 -10.78 -23.56 -1.17
CA GLU A 349 -12.17 -23.09 -0.99
C GLU A 349 -12.27 -21.61 -0.56
N GLY A 350 -11.43 -20.76 -1.15
CA GLY A 350 -11.38 -19.32 -0.85
C GLY A 350 -10.73 -18.96 0.49
N LYS A 351 -10.12 -19.92 1.20
CA LYS A 351 -9.47 -19.69 2.50
C LYS A 351 -7.97 -19.98 2.44
N VAL A 352 -7.20 -19.22 3.20
CA VAL A 352 -5.78 -19.51 3.44
C VAL A 352 -5.67 -20.69 4.40
N VAL A 353 -5.11 -21.81 3.93
CA VAL A 353 -4.92 -23.03 4.73
C VAL A 353 -3.46 -23.29 5.11
N LEU A 354 -2.52 -22.54 4.52
CA LEU A 354 -1.10 -22.56 4.86
C LEU A 354 -0.52 -21.17 4.67
N GLN A 355 0.38 -20.78 5.57
CA GLN A 355 1.32 -19.69 5.36
C GLN A 355 2.72 -20.15 5.70
N GLU A 356 3.68 -19.68 4.93
CA GLU A 356 5.09 -20.00 5.11
C GLU A 356 5.98 -18.81 4.76
N SER A 357 6.97 -18.57 5.62
CA SER A 357 7.97 -17.52 5.48
C SER A 357 9.19 -18.04 4.72
N ILE A 358 9.55 -17.38 3.62
CA ILE A 358 10.68 -17.70 2.76
C ILE A 358 11.64 -16.51 2.75
N ALA A 359 12.95 -16.80 2.71
CA ALA A 359 14.02 -15.79 2.66
C ALA A 359 14.04 -14.76 3.81
N TYR A 360 13.31 -15.00 4.91
CA TYR A 360 13.23 -14.10 6.06
C TYR A 360 14.57 -13.84 6.75
N HIS A 361 15.52 -14.78 6.63
CA HIS A 361 16.88 -14.64 7.17
C HIS A 361 17.67 -13.52 6.50
N LEU A 362 17.30 -13.10 5.29
CA LEU A 362 17.98 -12.01 4.60
C LEU A 362 17.69 -10.64 5.22
N ASN A 363 16.62 -10.51 6.01
CA ASN A 363 16.19 -9.25 6.61
C ASN A 363 15.96 -8.12 5.58
N GLU A 364 15.57 -8.51 4.38
CA GLU A 364 15.34 -7.62 3.24
C GLU A 364 13.88 -7.28 3.07
N ARG A 365 13.60 -6.01 2.74
CA ARG A 365 12.26 -5.60 2.30
C ARG A 365 12.02 -6.18 0.91
N ILE A 366 11.06 -7.08 0.73
CA ILE A 366 10.80 -7.67 -0.58
C ILE A 366 9.69 -6.90 -1.29
N ARG A 367 9.97 -6.39 -2.49
CA ARG A 367 9.11 -5.50 -3.27
C ARG A 367 8.23 -6.25 -4.28
N ASP A 368 8.82 -7.21 -4.98
CA ASP A 368 8.11 -7.94 -6.03
C ASP A 368 8.61 -9.37 -6.08
N VAL A 369 7.74 -10.26 -6.54
CA VAL A 369 8.02 -11.69 -6.70
C VAL A 369 7.42 -12.15 -8.01
N GLU A 370 8.20 -12.84 -8.84
CA GLU A 370 7.77 -13.28 -10.17
C GLU A 370 8.29 -14.67 -10.51
N GLN A 371 7.54 -15.38 -11.36
CA GLN A 371 7.95 -16.68 -11.86
C GLN A 371 8.81 -16.49 -13.09
N GLY A 372 10.02 -17.04 -13.09
CA GLY A 372 10.87 -17.08 -14.27
C GLY A 372 10.38 -18.07 -15.33
N PRO A 373 10.71 -17.87 -16.62
CA PRO A 373 10.42 -18.84 -17.69
C PRO A 373 11.15 -20.17 -17.48
N ASP A 374 12.20 -20.16 -16.65
CA ASP A 374 12.96 -21.32 -16.21
C ASP A 374 12.32 -22.06 -15.01
N GLY A 375 11.16 -21.59 -14.52
CA GLY A 375 10.40 -22.21 -13.44
C GLY A 375 10.88 -21.85 -12.03
N TYR A 376 11.89 -21.00 -11.87
CA TYR A 376 12.31 -20.51 -10.56
C TYR A 376 11.45 -19.33 -10.08
N ILE A 377 11.55 -19.00 -8.79
CA ILE A 377 10.94 -17.80 -8.21
C ILE A 377 12.03 -16.74 -8.11
N TYR A 378 11.75 -15.56 -8.64
CA TYR A 378 12.60 -14.39 -8.58
C TYR A 378 11.97 -13.36 -7.65
N ALA A 379 12.80 -12.57 -6.96
CA ALA A 379 12.34 -11.50 -6.10
C ALA A 379 13.26 -10.29 -6.18
N ILE A 380 12.72 -9.08 -5.99
CA ILE A 380 13.53 -7.85 -5.88
C ILE A 380 13.37 -7.21 -4.51
N THR A 381 14.43 -6.56 -4.03
CA THR A 381 14.44 -5.90 -2.72
C THR A 381 14.21 -4.39 -2.82
N ASP A 382 13.45 -3.82 -1.88
CA ASP A 382 13.10 -2.40 -1.82
C ASP A 382 14.20 -1.59 -1.10
N SER A 383 15.22 -1.19 -1.84
CA SER A 383 16.46 -0.61 -1.28
C SER A 383 17.17 0.30 -2.31
N MET A 384 18.00 1.24 -1.85
CA MET A 384 18.84 2.06 -2.74
C MET A 384 19.99 1.27 -3.38
N SER A 385 20.35 0.13 -2.78
CA SER A 385 21.22 -0.91 -3.35
C SER A 385 20.40 -2.21 -3.30
N GLY A 386 19.34 -2.21 -4.10
CA GLY A 386 18.42 -3.32 -4.24
C GLY A 386 19.08 -4.51 -4.95
N ARG A 387 18.48 -5.67 -4.78
CA ARG A 387 19.00 -6.94 -5.30
C ARG A 387 17.96 -7.65 -6.13
N LEU A 388 18.39 -8.36 -7.16
CA LEU A 388 17.62 -9.43 -7.80
C LEU A 388 18.02 -10.75 -7.15
N LEU A 389 17.06 -11.42 -6.55
CA LEU A 389 17.23 -12.71 -5.88
C LEU A 389 16.54 -13.81 -6.69
N ARG A 390 17.08 -15.03 -6.61
CA ARG A 390 16.48 -16.24 -7.18
C ARG A 390 16.42 -17.35 -6.13
N ILE A 391 15.22 -17.87 -5.88
CA ILE A 391 14.99 -18.97 -4.95
C ILE A 391 15.22 -20.29 -5.67
N ARG A 392 16.17 -21.11 -5.19
CA ARG A 392 16.59 -22.37 -5.83
C ARG A 392 16.35 -23.57 -4.93
N PRO A 393 15.98 -24.75 -5.45
CA PRO A 393 15.72 -25.90 -4.62
C PRO A 393 17.02 -26.51 -4.07
N GLY A 394 16.91 -27.17 -2.92
CA GLY A 394 18.00 -27.89 -2.28
C GLY A 394 19.05 -26.98 -1.64
N LYS A 395 20.32 -27.35 -1.77
CA LYS A 395 21.47 -26.65 -1.20
C LYS A 395 22.44 -26.22 -2.32
N PRO A 396 23.18 -25.11 -2.14
CA PRO A 396 24.19 -24.70 -3.11
C PRO A 396 25.35 -25.70 -3.12
N ASP A 397 25.90 -25.98 -4.30
CA ASP A 397 27.18 -26.67 -4.43
C ASP A 397 28.37 -25.71 -4.25
N LYS A 398 29.59 -26.24 -4.24
CA LYS A 398 30.81 -25.44 -4.02
C LYS A 398 30.99 -24.29 -5.03
N SER A 399 30.53 -24.47 -6.27
CA SER A 399 30.63 -23.43 -7.31
C SER A 399 29.59 -22.33 -7.14
N GLN A 400 28.48 -22.64 -6.45
CA GLN A 400 27.36 -21.74 -6.20
C GLN A 400 27.50 -20.95 -4.89
N MET A 401 28.42 -21.35 -4.01
CA MET A 401 28.61 -20.69 -2.70
C MET A 401 28.86 -19.18 -2.81
N ALA A 402 29.57 -18.73 -3.84
CA ALA A 402 29.88 -17.31 -4.04
C ALA A 402 28.66 -16.46 -4.44
N SER A 403 27.58 -17.09 -4.92
CA SER A 403 26.34 -16.42 -5.29
C SER A 403 25.24 -16.55 -4.23
N VAL A 404 25.52 -17.17 -3.09
CA VAL A 404 24.54 -17.26 -2.01
C VAL A 404 24.29 -15.86 -1.47
N ALA A 405 23.03 -15.46 -1.41
CA ALA A 405 22.65 -14.14 -0.92
C ALA A 405 22.98 -14.03 0.58
N GLU A 406 23.74 -13.00 0.92
CA GLU A 406 24.09 -12.71 2.31
C GLU A 406 22.98 -11.87 2.98
N PRO A 407 22.77 -12.03 4.29
CA PRO A 407 21.76 -11.27 5.02
C PRO A 407 22.17 -9.82 5.21
N PHE A 408 21.19 -8.92 5.21
CA PHE A 408 21.38 -7.57 5.69
C PHE A 408 21.51 -7.57 7.22
N LEU A 409 22.75 -7.51 7.70
CA LEU A 409 23.05 -7.48 9.12
C LEU A 409 22.73 -6.11 9.73
N VAL A 410 22.08 -6.13 10.88
CA VAL A 410 21.92 -4.96 11.74
C VAL A 410 23.06 -5.02 12.76
N ASP A 411 23.85 -3.96 12.85
CA ASP A 411 24.96 -3.87 13.80
C ASP A 411 24.46 -4.03 15.25
N ALA A 412 25.34 -4.47 16.15
CA ALA A 412 25.02 -4.67 17.56
C ALA A 412 24.54 -3.38 18.25
N ASP A 413 24.94 -2.21 17.73
CA ASP A 413 24.53 -0.88 18.19
C ASP A 413 23.13 -0.46 17.68
N GLY A 414 22.46 -1.31 16.89
CA GLY A 414 21.14 -1.09 16.31
C GLY A 414 21.18 -0.57 14.87
N ILE A 415 20.04 -0.09 14.38
CA ILE A 415 19.90 0.42 12.99
C ILE A 415 20.39 1.87 12.95
N SER A 416 21.47 2.15 12.21
CA SER A 416 21.96 3.50 12.00
C SER A 416 21.09 4.27 11.00
N PRO A 417 21.13 5.62 10.97
CA PRO A 417 20.51 6.41 9.90
C PRO A 417 20.96 5.99 8.49
N GLU A 418 22.20 5.52 8.35
CA GLU A 418 22.72 5.02 7.08
C GLU A 418 22.09 3.68 6.68
N ASP A 419 21.81 2.80 7.64
CA ASP A 419 21.07 1.56 7.39
C ASP A 419 19.62 1.86 6.98
N PHE A 420 18.99 2.87 7.57
CA PHE A 420 17.66 3.32 7.12
C PHE A 420 17.67 3.91 5.71
N ARG A 421 18.75 4.58 5.30
CA ARG A 421 18.92 5.05 3.91
C ARG A 421 19.08 3.87 2.95
N LYS A 422 19.98 2.93 3.26
CA LYS A 422 20.21 1.72 2.45
C LYS A 422 18.92 0.93 2.27
N ARG A 423 18.15 0.73 3.34
CA ARG A 423 16.84 0.04 3.31
C ARG A 423 15.70 0.85 2.70
N GLY A 424 15.95 2.06 2.18
CA GLY A 424 14.93 2.87 1.53
C GLY A 424 13.85 3.46 2.48
N VAL A 425 14.02 3.36 3.80
CA VAL A 425 13.03 3.85 4.79
C VAL A 425 13.19 5.36 5.05
N TYR A 426 14.38 5.93 4.82
CA TYR A 426 14.69 7.36 5.05
C TYR A 426 14.53 8.26 3.81
N GLN A 427 13.78 7.81 2.80
CA GLN A 427 13.82 8.42 1.45
C GLN A 427 12.98 9.69 1.26
N GLU A 428 12.11 10.05 2.19
CA GLU A 428 11.13 11.12 1.96
C GLU A 428 11.50 12.42 2.65
N LYS A 429 11.47 13.54 1.90
CA LYS A 429 11.46 14.89 2.49
C LYS A 429 10.29 15.03 3.47
N PHE A 430 9.14 14.44 3.16
CA PHE A 430 7.97 14.38 4.06
C PHE A 430 8.28 13.65 5.37
N THR A 431 8.85 12.45 5.31
CA THR A 431 9.20 11.67 6.51
C THR A 431 10.30 12.37 7.30
N GLN A 432 11.28 12.97 6.63
CA GLN A 432 12.29 13.82 7.26
C GLN A 432 11.68 15.05 7.91
N ILE A 433 10.71 15.71 7.27
CA ILE A 433 9.95 16.84 7.86
C ILE A 433 9.20 16.35 9.09
N LEU A 434 8.45 15.24 9.02
CA LEU A 434 7.72 14.71 10.17
C LEU A 434 8.64 14.36 11.36
N PHE A 435 9.78 13.72 11.10
CA PHE A 435 10.75 13.39 12.15
C PHE A 435 11.41 14.63 12.76
N ASN A 436 11.59 15.70 11.98
CA ASN A 436 12.24 16.93 12.42
C ASN A 436 11.25 18.07 12.73
N PHE A 437 9.94 17.82 12.62
CA PHE A 437 8.91 18.85 12.69
C PHE A 437 8.91 19.50 14.07
N LYS A 438 8.98 20.83 14.09
CA LYS A 438 8.86 21.64 15.30
C LYS A 438 7.73 22.63 15.12
N TYR A 439 6.74 22.55 15.99
CA TYR A 439 5.64 23.49 16.02
C TYR A 439 6.14 24.89 16.42
N ASP A 440 5.75 25.91 15.65
CA ASP A 440 6.01 27.32 15.92
C ASP A 440 4.66 28.06 15.98
N ALA A 441 4.25 28.45 17.18
CA ALA A 441 2.94 29.05 17.42
C ALA A 441 2.75 30.39 16.68
N ALA A 442 3.79 31.21 16.56
CA ALA A 442 3.71 32.51 15.89
C ALA A 442 3.58 32.34 14.39
N LYS A 443 4.41 31.48 13.80
CA LYS A 443 4.35 31.10 12.38
C LYS A 443 2.99 30.48 12.05
N ALA A 444 2.52 29.54 12.87
CA ALA A 444 1.25 28.86 12.63
C ALA A 444 0.04 29.80 12.68
N LYS A 445 0.01 30.72 13.66
CA LYS A 445 -1.04 31.75 13.75
C LYS A 445 -1.02 32.68 12.54
N GLN A 446 0.15 33.11 12.09
CA GLN A 446 0.29 33.92 10.88
C GLN A 446 -0.22 33.17 9.65
N LEU A 447 0.20 31.92 9.47
CA LEU A 447 -0.23 31.07 8.36
C LEU A 447 -1.76 30.88 8.37
N TYR A 448 -2.38 30.63 9.53
CA TYR A 448 -3.84 30.54 9.65
C TYR A 448 -4.53 31.86 9.28
N ALA A 449 -4.03 32.99 9.80
CA ALA A 449 -4.61 34.31 9.54
C ALA A 449 -4.59 34.65 8.04
N SER A 450 -3.49 34.31 7.34
CA SER A 450 -3.33 34.59 5.92
C SER A 450 -4.12 33.65 4.99
N ASN A 451 -4.39 32.41 5.41
CA ASN A 451 -4.96 31.39 4.51
C ASN A 451 -6.39 30.96 4.86
N CYS A 452 -6.84 31.14 6.10
CA CYS A 452 -8.09 30.55 6.61
C CYS A 452 -9.05 31.59 7.18
N ALA A 453 -8.55 32.60 7.91
CA ALA A 453 -9.39 33.51 8.69
C ALA A 453 -10.31 34.43 7.86
N ALA A 454 -10.09 34.57 6.56
CA ALA A 454 -10.97 35.33 5.68
C ALA A 454 -12.32 34.63 5.40
N CYS A 455 -12.37 33.30 5.53
CA CYS A 455 -13.56 32.50 5.24
C CYS A 455 -14.13 31.79 6.46
N HIS A 456 -13.30 31.54 7.48
CA HIS A 456 -13.66 30.71 8.62
C HIS A 456 -13.63 31.49 9.93
N SER A 457 -14.65 31.30 10.76
CA SER A 457 -14.67 31.70 12.16
C SER A 457 -13.93 30.70 13.06
N PHE A 458 -13.67 31.15 14.29
CA PHE A 458 -13.09 30.35 15.36
C PHE A 458 -13.85 30.62 16.66
N GLY A 459 -15.01 29.97 16.84
CA GLY A 459 -15.81 30.02 18.07
C GLY A 459 -16.94 31.06 18.10
N SER A 460 -17.23 31.74 16.99
CA SER A 460 -18.31 32.73 16.88
C SER A 460 -18.98 32.63 15.51
N PHE A 461 -19.56 31.47 15.19
CA PHE A 461 -20.23 31.23 13.92
C PHE A 461 -21.52 32.06 13.80
N GLU A 462 -21.66 32.84 12.72
CA GLU A 462 -22.93 33.46 12.31
C GLU A 462 -23.49 32.82 11.02
N SER A 463 -24.82 32.75 10.89
CA SER A 463 -25.45 32.19 9.69
C SER A 463 -25.11 33.03 8.45
N GLY A 464 -24.53 32.41 7.42
CA GLY A 464 -24.14 33.09 6.17
C GLY A 464 -22.64 33.27 5.97
N GLU A 465 -21.79 32.78 6.89
CA GLU A 465 -20.34 32.73 6.69
C GLU A 465 -19.92 31.91 5.46
N ILE A 466 -18.80 32.30 4.85
CA ILE A 466 -18.26 31.68 3.63
C ILE A 466 -17.87 30.21 3.90
N GLY A 467 -17.22 29.96 5.03
CA GLY A 467 -16.83 28.63 5.52
C GLY A 467 -17.47 28.31 6.88
N PRO A 468 -17.48 27.03 7.29
CA PRO A 468 -17.93 26.63 8.62
C PRO A 468 -16.94 27.05 9.71
N ASP A 469 -17.40 27.17 10.95
CA ASP A 469 -16.55 27.38 12.12
C ASP A 469 -15.51 26.26 12.30
N LEU A 470 -14.25 26.63 12.49
CA LEU A 470 -13.14 25.70 12.66
C LEU A 470 -12.82 25.41 14.13
N ASN A 471 -13.51 26.03 15.09
CA ASN A 471 -13.35 25.67 16.49
C ASN A 471 -13.73 24.20 16.71
N GLY A 472 -12.84 23.45 17.37
CA GLY A 472 -13.00 22.01 17.56
C GLY A 472 -13.08 21.20 16.26
N VAL A 473 -12.52 21.69 15.15
CA VAL A 473 -12.51 20.94 13.88
C VAL A 473 -11.71 19.64 14.00
N TYR A 474 -10.65 19.63 14.80
CA TYR A 474 -9.84 18.44 15.01
C TYR A 474 -10.67 17.33 15.68
N LEU A 475 -10.68 16.17 15.04
CA LEU A 475 -11.47 14.96 15.31
C LEU A 475 -12.97 15.07 15.10
N ARG A 476 -13.44 16.19 14.55
CA ARG A 476 -14.84 16.33 14.12
C ARG A 476 -15.07 15.61 12.79
N ARG A 477 -16.28 15.10 12.58
CA ARG A 477 -16.68 14.52 11.28
C ARG A 477 -16.83 15.63 10.24
N SER A 478 -16.47 15.34 8.99
CA SER A 478 -16.69 16.26 7.87
C SER A 478 -18.19 16.51 7.66
N GLY A 479 -18.54 17.71 7.22
CA GLY A 479 -19.93 18.05 6.92
C GLY A 479 -20.88 18.07 8.12
N SER A 480 -20.36 18.18 9.36
CA SER A 480 -21.15 18.00 10.59
C SER A 480 -21.39 19.26 11.42
N VAL A 481 -20.95 20.44 10.95
CA VAL A 481 -21.24 21.71 11.65
C VAL A 481 -22.72 22.03 11.49
N PRO A 482 -23.48 22.19 12.60
CA PRO A 482 -24.89 22.56 12.51
C PRO A 482 -25.09 23.84 11.72
N GLU A 483 -26.19 23.94 10.98
CA GLU A 483 -26.63 25.15 10.27
C GLU A 483 -25.74 25.62 9.09
N TYR A 484 -24.55 25.03 8.88
CA TYR A 484 -23.76 25.27 7.68
C TYR A 484 -24.20 24.38 6.51
N ASN A 485 -24.44 25.00 5.35
CA ASN A 485 -24.84 24.30 4.12
C ASN A 485 -23.61 23.76 3.38
N PHE A 486 -23.23 22.51 3.65
CA PHE A 486 -22.09 21.84 3.00
C PHE A 486 -22.34 21.46 1.54
N SER A 487 -21.25 21.19 0.79
CA SER A 487 -21.34 20.61 -0.55
C SER A 487 -21.88 19.17 -0.50
N ALA A 488 -22.56 18.74 -1.56
CA ALA A 488 -23.05 17.36 -1.66
C ALA A 488 -21.93 16.31 -1.51
N ALA A 489 -20.70 16.64 -1.94
CA ALA A 489 -19.52 15.78 -1.79
C ALA A 489 -19.14 15.53 -0.31
N MET A 490 -19.39 16.49 0.58
CA MET A 490 -18.96 16.44 1.98
C MET A 490 -20.10 16.10 2.95
N SER A 491 -21.36 16.21 2.52
CA SER A 491 -22.56 15.91 3.35
C SER A 491 -22.97 14.43 3.37
N LYS A 492 -22.56 13.64 2.38
CA LYS A 492 -22.95 12.22 2.26
C LYS A 492 -22.28 11.36 3.35
N GLU A 493 -23.04 10.50 4.02
CA GLU A 493 -22.49 9.69 5.13
C GLU A 493 -21.38 8.74 4.66
N GLU A 494 -21.50 8.25 3.42
CA GLU A 494 -20.60 7.27 2.83
C GLU A 494 -19.20 7.82 2.56
N THR A 495 -19.07 9.14 2.38
CA THR A 495 -17.83 9.85 2.06
C THR A 495 -17.28 10.68 3.22
N LYS A 496 -17.94 10.63 4.39
CA LYS A 496 -17.50 11.39 5.56
C LYS A 496 -16.19 10.87 6.13
N VAL A 497 -15.32 11.81 6.48
CA VAL A 497 -14.06 11.54 7.18
C VAL A 497 -14.08 12.18 8.56
N THR A 498 -13.22 11.70 9.44
CA THR A 498 -12.86 12.41 10.67
C THR A 498 -11.69 13.33 10.38
N TRP A 499 -11.69 14.57 10.83
CA TRP A 499 -10.61 15.53 10.62
C TRP A 499 -9.45 15.30 11.60
N ASP A 500 -8.51 14.43 11.27
CA ASP A 500 -7.27 14.19 12.00
C ASP A 500 -6.05 14.84 11.33
N ASP A 501 -4.84 14.57 11.84
CA ASP A 501 -3.60 15.14 11.32
C ASP A 501 -3.49 14.95 9.79
N ASP A 502 -3.73 13.73 9.29
CA ASP A 502 -3.58 13.37 7.87
C ASP A 502 -4.66 13.99 6.99
N SER A 503 -5.93 13.82 7.36
CA SER A 503 -7.05 14.28 6.53
C SER A 503 -7.19 15.80 6.49
N LEU A 504 -6.83 16.51 7.57
CA LEU A 504 -6.78 17.97 7.56
C LEU A 504 -5.66 18.47 6.66
N VAL A 505 -4.45 17.95 6.81
CA VAL A 505 -3.31 18.36 5.99
C VAL A 505 -3.58 18.07 4.51
N ALA A 506 -4.05 16.88 4.17
CA ALA A 506 -4.38 16.54 2.80
C ALA A 506 -5.46 17.44 2.21
N PHE A 507 -6.53 17.73 2.97
CA PHE A 507 -7.60 18.61 2.50
C PHE A 507 -7.13 20.04 2.28
N ILE A 508 -6.38 20.66 3.20
CA ILE A 508 -5.91 22.04 3.01
C ILE A 508 -4.80 22.15 1.96
N SER A 509 -4.03 21.09 1.72
CA SER A 509 -3.01 21.04 0.68
C SER A 509 -3.57 20.86 -0.72
N ASN A 510 -4.77 20.30 -0.88
CA ASN A 510 -5.49 20.24 -2.17
C ASN A 510 -7.00 19.99 -1.97
N PRO A 511 -7.82 21.03 -1.71
CA PRO A 511 -9.23 20.83 -1.35
C PRO A 511 -10.08 20.19 -2.45
N GLN A 512 -9.88 20.63 -3.71
CA GLN A 512 -10.59 20.08 -4.86
C GLN A 512 -10.10 18.68 -5.20
N GLY A 513 -8.80 18.40 -4.98
CA GLY A 513 -8.25 17.06 -5.06
C GLY A 513 -8.91 16.12 -4.06
N TYR A 514 -9.00 16.54 -2.79
CA TYR A 514 -9.52 15.74 -1.69
C TYR A 514 -11.04 15.53 -1.72
N TYR A 515 -11.81 16.60 -1.97
CA TYR A 515 -13.25 16.56 -2.18
C TYR A 515 -13.61 17.26 -3.50
N PRO A 516 -13.56 16.55 -4.65
CA PRO A 516 -14.02 17.12 -5.92
C PRO A 516 -15.47 17.61 -5.81
N GLY A 517 -15.69 18.89 -6.12
CA GLY A 517 -16.97 19.58 -5.97
C GLY A 517 -17.18 20.23 -4.59
N THR A 518 -16.15 20.32 -3.74
CA THR A 518 -16.20 21.13 -2.52
C THR A 518 -16.37 22.62 -2.85
N ARG A 519 -17.06 23.36 -1.97
CA ARG A 519 -17.20 24.83 -2.10
C ARG A 519 -16.01 25.59 -1.52
N MET A 520 -15.03 24.89 -0.92
CA MET A 520 -13.79 25.51 -0.48
C MET A 520 -12.93 25.88 -1.70
N MET A 521 -12.81 27.18 -1.97
CA MET A 521 -12.08 27.75 -3.11
C MET A 521 -10.74 28.39 -2.70
N SER A 522 -10.27 28.13 -1.48
CA SER A 522 -9.00 28.68 -0.99
C SER A 522 -7.82 28.15 -1.81
N PRO A 523 -6.79 28.97 -2.11
CA PRO A 523 -5.55 28.49 -2.71
C PRO A 523 -4.97 27.30 -1.93
N PRO A 524 -4.54 26.23 -2.62
CA PRO A 524 -3.93 25.08 -1.96
C PRO A 524 -2.69 25.45 -1.14
N ILE A 525 -2.53 24.88 0.05
CA ILE A 525 -1.33 25.05 0.87
C ILE A 525 -0.27 24.05 0.40
N THR A 526 0.56 24.50 -0.54
CA THR A 526 1.52 23.65 -1.26
C THR A 526 2.77 23.29 -0.47
N ASP A 527 3.11 24.08 0.57
CA ASP A 527 4.21 23.76 1.48
C ASP A 527 3.71 22.84 2.61
N PHE A 528 4.27 21.64 2.68
CA PHE A 528 3.85 20.62 3.63
C PHE A 528 4.11 21.01 5.10
N GLU A 529 5.22 21.69 5.39
CA GLU A 529 5.48 22.16 6.76
C GLU A 529 4.47 23.23 7.16
N HIS A 530 4.09 24.13 6.25
CA HIS A 530 3.05 25.12 6.51
C HIS A 530 1.69 24.47 6.78
N ALA A 531 1.34 23.42 6.03
CA ALA A 531 0.12 22.66 6.29
C ALA A 531 0.15 22.00 7.68
N LEU A 532 1.28 21.42 8.10
CA LEU A 532 1.47 20.88 9.45
C LEU A 532 1.36 21.94 10.55
N GLN A 533 1.92 23.13 10.36
CA GLN A 533 1.80 24.25 11.30
C GLN A 533 0.33 24.63 11.51
N ILE A 534 -0.43 24.83 10.41
CA ILE A 534 -1.85 25.18 10.47
C ILE A 534 -2.68 24.06 11.10
N MET A 535 -2.47 22.81 10.70
CA MET A 535 -3.16 21.67 11.30
C MET A 535 -2.90 21.61 12.81
N THR A 536 -1.64 21.78 13.23
CA THR A 536 -1.27 21.75 14.66
C THR A 536 -1.90 22.90 15.44
N TYR A 537 -2.00 24.09 14.83
CA TYR A 537 -2.71 25.24 15.40
C TYR A 537 -4.21 24.97 15.60
N LEU A 538 -4.87 24.38 14.60
CA LEU A 538 -6.27 23.96 14.70
C LEU A 538 -6.49 22.88 15.76
N LYS A 539 -5.59 21.90 15.83
CA LYS A 539 -5.57 20.83 16.85
C LYS A 539 -5.44 21.36 18.27
N LYS A 540 -4.67 22.45 18.45
CA LYS A 540 -4.48 23.13 19.74
C LYS A 540 -5.60 24.12 20.10
N GLY A 541 -6.66 24.22 19.31
CA GLY A 541 -7.77 25.13 19.62
C GLY A 541 -7.43 26.61 19.37
N GLY A 542 -6.48 26.91 18.47
CA GLY A 542 -6.15 28.28 18.10
C GLY A 542 -5.40 29.09 19.16
N GLU A 543 -4.95 28.44 20.25
CA GLU A 543 -4.14 29.08 21.28
C GLU A 543 -2.66 29.08 20.90
N ALA A 544 -2.01 30.23 21.13
CA ALA A 544 -0.55 30.25 21.24
C ALA A 544 -0.22 29.51 22.55
N SER A 545 0.21 28.26 22.46
CA SER A 545 0.81 27.62 23.64
C SER A 545 2.11 28.36 23.93
N ASP A 546 2.15 29.07 25.06
CA ASP A 546 3.36 29.65 25.67
C ASP A 546 4.49 28.61 25.82
#